data_AF-A0A925M8F2-F1
#
_entry.id   AF-A0A925M8F2-F1
#
_cell.length_a   1.000
_cell.length_b   1.000
_cell.length_c   1.000
_cell.angle_alpha   90.00
_cell.angle_beta   90.00
_cell.angle_gamma   90.00
#
_symmetry.space_group_name_H-M   'P 1'
#
loop_
_entity.id
_entity.type
_entity.pdbx_description
1 polymer ?
#
loop_
_entity_poly.entity_id
_entity_poly.type
_entity_poly.pdbx_seq_one_letter_code
_entity_poly.pdbx_strand_id
1 'polypeptide(L)'
;MRTLASNLKYIYTRPLLINALRTNANHAERLCKTAPESYFGAVGAALKTAGMVGSRDPKIIPTATLPAYDAASIGIAMGWKQLLGRVKLGLIAAGGAIAIGLSKGVPPIPVIVLAVGVGIGFLWMYFYKVEVDRCILLARAEILPEVNRAVADGRYVFPPPPAA
;
A
#
# COMPACT_ATOMS: atom_id res chain seq x y z
N MET A 1 7.35 -12.46 -13.45
CA MET A 1 7.45 -11.61 -12.23
C MET A 1 8.08 -10.23 -12.53
N ARG A 2 7.59 -9.46 -13.52
CA ARG A 2 8.07 -8.08 -13.79
C ARG A 2 7.03 -7.00 -13.44
N THR A 3 5.78 -7.38 -13.21
CA THR A 3 4.63 -6.48 -13.03
C THR A 3 4.40 -6.03 -11.58
N LEU A 4 4.82 -6.81 -10.58
CA LEU A 4 4.74 -6.40 -9.16
C LEU A 4 5.77 -5.33 -8.77
N ALA A 5 6.94 -5.34 -9.42
CA ALA A 5 8.03 -4.40 -9.13
C ALA A 5 7.89 -3.05 -9.88
N SER A 6 7.21 -3.03 -11.04
CA SER A 6 7.06 -1.83 -11.87
C SER A 6 6.02 -0.85 -11.32
N ASN A 7 4.95 -1.35 -10.68
CA ASN A 7 3.93 -0.52 -10.02
C ASN A 7 4.38 0.04 -8.66
N LEU A 8 5.57 -0.34 -8.17
CA LEU A 8 6.06 0.07 -6.86
C LEU A 8 7.12 1.17 -6.88
N LYS A 9 7.75 1.43 -8.02
CA LYS A 9 8.70 2.52 -8.09
C LYS A 9 7.91 3.82 -8.16
N TYR A 10 7.69 4.41 -6.98
CA TYR A 10 7.06 5.70 -6.76
C TYR A 10 7.37 6.73 -7.87
N ILE A 11 8.62 6.77 -8.31
CA ILE A 11 9.14 7.64 -9.37
C ILE A 11 8.35 7.52 -10.70
N TYR A 12 7.91 6.32 -11.09
CA TYR A 12 7.22 6.10 -12.37
C TYR A 12 5.70 6.24 -12.23
N THR A 13 5.16 5.82 -11.10
CA THR A 13 3.72 5.82 -10.86
C THR A 13 3.19 7.16 -10.36
N ARG A 14 4.01 7.98 -9.70
CA ARG A 14 3.70 9.35 -9.29
C ARG A 14 3.27 10.24 -10.47
N PRO A 15 4.06 10.42 -11.56
CA PRO A 15 3.64 11.29 -12.66
C PRO A 15 2.39 10.76 -13.35
N LEU A 16 2.22 9.43 -13.42
CA LEU A 16 1.01 8.80 -13.97
C LEU A 16 -0.22 9.15 -13.13
N LEU A 17 -0.13 9.01 -11.81
CA LEU A 17 -1.24 9.30 -10.90
C LEU A 17 -1.57 10.80 -10.85
N ILE A 18 -0.55 11.68 -10.84
CA ILE A 18 -0.75 13.12 -10.92
C ILE A 18 -1.41 13.51 -12.25
N ASN A 19 -0.95 12.95 -13.37
CA ASN A 19 -1.56 13.22 -14.67
C ASN A 19 -3.01 12.71 -14.74
N ALA A 20 -3.28 11.54 -14.16
CA ALA A 20 -4.63 11.00 -14.04
C ALA A 20 -5.52 11.92 -13.18
N LEU A 21 -5.03 12.40 -12.03
CA LEU A 21 -5.78 13.36 -11.19
C LEU A 21 -6.09 14.67 -11.92
N ARG A 22 -5.16 15.14 -12.76
CA ARG A 22 -5.34 16.36 -13.55
C ARG A 22 -6.31 16.20 -14.71
N THR A 23 -6.36 15.03 -15.35
CA THR A 23 -7.15 14.78 -16.56
C THR A 23 -8.50 14.14 -16.26
N ASN A 24 -8.53 13.10 -15.41
CA ASN A 24 -9.73 12.37 -15.03
C ASN A 24 -9.58 11.73 -13.63
N ALA A 25 -10.08 12.40 -12.61
CA ALA A 25 -9.98 11.93 -11.22
C ALA A 25 -10.71 10.59 -10.97
N ASN A 26 -11.74 10.26 -11.76
CA ASN A 26 -12.43 8.97 -11.67
C ASN A 26 -11.56 7.82 -12.21
N HIS A 27 -10.71 8.10 -13.21
CA HIS A 27 -9.70 7.15 -13.66
C HIS A 27 -8.61 6.95 -12.59
N ALA A 28 -8.20 8.02 -11.90
CA ALA A 28 -7.28 7.93 -10.77
C ALA A 28 -7.84 7.06 -9.63
N GLU A 29 -9.14 7.14 -9.33
CA GLU A 29 -9.78 6.25 -8.35
C GLU A 29 -9.71 4.78 -8.78
N ARG A 30 -9.93 4.48 -10.08
CA ARG A 30 -9.79 3.10 -10.60
C ARG A 30 -8.35 2.59 -10.48
N LEU A 31 -7.36 3.44 -10.76
CA LEU A 31 -5.94 3.11 -10.55
C LEU A 31 -5.64 2.86 -9.07
N CYS A 32 -6.25 3.61 -8.16
CA CYS A 32 -6.08 3.39 -6.72
C CYS A 32 -6.58 2.01 -6.26
N LYS A 33 -7.56 1.42 -6.98
CA LYS A 33 -8.09 0.07 -6.69
C LYS A 33 -7.18 -1.07 -7.15
N THR A 34 -6.18 -0.82 -8.01
CA THR A 34 -5.31 -1.89 -8.53
C THR A 34 -4.26 -2.35 -7.51
N ALA A 35 -3.93 -1.51 -6.53
CA ALA A 35 -2.92 -1.81 -5.51
C ALA A 35 -3.31 -1.24 -4.12
N PRO A 36 -4.39 -1.75 -3.50
CA PRO A 36 -4.92 -1.21 -2.24
C PRO A 36 -3.94 -1.34 -1.05
N GLU A 37 -3.05 -2.33 -1.08
CA GLU A 37 -2.04 -2.60 -0.04
C GLU A 37 -0.81 -1.65 -0.10
N SER A 38 -0.93 -0.53 -0.81
CA SER A 38 0.15 0.44 -1.06
C SER A 38 -0.33 1.88 -0.92
N TYR A 39 0.51 2.87 -1.20
CA TYR A 39 0.12 4.29 -1.16
C TYR A 39 -1.10 4.63 -2.03
N PHE A 40 -1.38 3.84 -3.08
CA PHE A 40 -2.61 3.93 -3.88
C PHE A 40 -3.89 3.73 -3.04
N GLY A 41 -3.89 2.82 -2.07
CA GLY A 41 -5.03 2.62 -1.17
C GLY A 41 -5.30 3.84 -0.29
N ALA A 42 -4.24 4.48 0.23
CA ALA A 42 -4.36 5.70 1.02
C ALA A 42 -4.87 6.89 0.19
N VAL A 43 -4.37 7.05 -1.04
CA VAL A 43 -4.86 8.07 -1.99
C VAL A 43 -6.31 7.81 -2.40
N GLY A 44 -6.68 6.56 -2.66
CA GLY A 44 -8.06 6.17 -2.99
C GLY A 44 -9.04 6.44 -1.85
N ALA A 45 -8.63 6.19 -0.60
CA ALA A 45 -9.43 6.53 0.57
C ALA A 45 -9.64 8.05 0.70
N ALA A 46 -8.59 8.84 0.47
CA ALA A 46 -8.69 10.30 0.46
C ALA A 46 -9.64 10.80 -0.63
N LEU A 47 -9.53 10.28 -1.86
CA LEU A 47 -10.45 10.61 -2.97
C LEU A 47 -11.90 10.28 -2.63
N LYS A 48 -12.16 9.07 -2.15
CA LYS A 48 -13.51 8.63 -1.79
C LYS A 48 -14.11 9.50 -0.69
N THR A 49 -13.34 9.80 0.37
CA THR A 49 -13.80 10.69 1.44
C THR A 49 -14.06 12.10 0.91
N ALA A 50 -13.19 12.64 0.04
CA ALA A 50 -13.41 13.93 -0.59
C ALA A 50 -14.73 13.97 -1.38
N GLY A 51 -15.03 12.91 -2.14
CA GLY A 51 -16.29 12.78 -2.87
C GLY A 51 -17.51 12.66 -1.96
N MET A 52 -17.39 11.94 -0.85
CA MET A 52 -18.46 11.82 0.15
C MET A 52 -18.77 13.14 0.87
N VAL A 53 -17.77 14.00 1.06
CA VAL A 53 -17.95 15.33 1.68
C VAL A 53 -18.78 16.25 0.77
N GLY A 54 -18.75 16.04 -0.54
CA GLY A 54 -19.56 16.79 -1.50
C GLY A 54 -19.26 18.29 -1.58
N SER A 55 -18.25 18.77 -0.85
CA SER A 55 -17.83 20.17 -0.83
C SER A 55 -16.72 20.39 -1.84
N ARG A 56 -16.80 21.52 -2.56
CA ARG A 56 -15.76 22.00 -3.48
C ARG A 56 -14.88 23.08 -2.85
N ASP A 57 -15.11 23.42 -1.59
CA ASP A 57 -14.31 24.43 -0.90
C ASP A 57 -12.91 23.88 -0.62
N PRO A 58 -11.84 24.50 -1.17
CA PRO A 58 -10.47 24.07 -0.96
C PRO A 58 -10.00 24.15 0.50
N LYS A 59 -10.76 24.81 1.40
CA LYS A 59 -10.51 24.80 2.85
C LYS A 59 -11.16 23.63 3.58
N ILE A 60 -12.28 23.12 3.07
CA ILE A 60 -13.05 22.03 3.70
C ILE A 60 -12.57 20.66 3.22
N ILE A 61 -12.12 20.55 1.96
CA ILE A 61 -11.63 19.26 1.43
C ILE A 61 -10.44 18.72 2.25
N PRO A 62 -9.37 19.50 2.55
CA PRO A 62 -8.21 18.99 3.27
C PRO A 62 -8.52 18.52 4.70
N THR A 63 -9.53 19.09 5.36
CA THR A 63 -9.89 18.70 6.74
C THR A 63 -10.53 17.32 6.80
N ALA A 64 -11.07 16.82 5.69
CA ALA A 64 -11.62 15.47 5.58
C ALA A 64 -10.68 14.49 4.88
N THR A 65 -9.93 14.93 3.87
CA THR A 65 -9.05 14.03 3.09
C THR A 65 -7.79 13.63 3.84
N LEU A 66 -7.22 14.54 4.63
CA LEU A 66 -6.00 14.29 5.40
C LEU A 66 -6.19 13.22 6.49
N PRO A 67 -7.23 13.27 7.35
CA PRO A 67 -7.46 12.19 8.31
C PRO A 67 -7.85 10.87 7.63
N ALA A 68 -8.57 10.91 6.50
CA ALA A 68 -8.90 9.69 5.75
C ALA A 68 -7.65 9.02 5.15
N TYR A 69 -6.73 9.82 4.62
CA TYR A 69 -5.43 9.36 4.15
C TYR A 69 -4.62 8.73 5.29
N ASP A 70 -4.49 9.45 6.41
CA ASP A 70 -3.69 9.00 7.55
C ASP A 70 -4.28 7.71 8.15
N ALA A 71 -5.61 7.61 8.30
CA ALA A 71 -6.28 6.39 8.77
C ALA A 71 -6.06 5.19 7.84
N ALA A 72 -6.19 5.38 6.52
CA ALA A 72 -5.97 4.31 5.55
C ALA A 72 -4.49 3.86 5.51
N SER A 73 -3.55 4.81 5.60
CA SER A 73 -2.13 4.50 5.65
C SER A 73 -1.74 3.69 6.90
N ILE A 74 -2.33 4.01 8.06
CA ILE A 74 -2.15 3.23 9.30
C ILE A 74 -2.70 1.82 9.12
N GLY A 75 -3.88 1.67 8.51
CA GLY A 75 -4.47 0.35 8.22
C GLY A 75 -3.57 -0.52 7.34
N ILE A 76 -3.01 0.06 6.28
CA ILE A 76 -2.07 -0.63 5.37
C ILE A 76 -0.78 -1.01 6.12
N ALA A 77 -0.20 -0.09 6.90
CA ALA A 77 0.99 -0.36 7.68
C ALA A 77 0.75 -1.47 8.73
N MET A 78 -0.43 -1.51 9.35
CA MET A 78 -0.83 -2.59 10.26
C MET A 78 -0.99 -3.93 9.54
N GLY A 79 -1.60 -3.95 8.34
CA GLY A 79 -1.72 -5.15 7.51
C GLY A 79 -0.35 -5.77 7.20
N TRP A 80 0.61 -4.95 6.78
CA TRP A 80 1.99 -5.38 6.54
C TRP A 80 2.71 -5.86 7.81
N LYS A 81 2.49 -5.19 8.96
CA LYS A 81 3.03 -5.65 10.26
C LYS A 81 2.46 -7.01 10.66
N GLN A 82 1.17 -7.26 10.48
CA GLN A 82 0.56 -8.55 10.76
C GLN A 82 1.10 -9.65 9.84
N LEU A 83 1.25 -9.34 8.55
CA LEU A 83 1.82 -10.27 7.57
C LEU A 83 3.27 -10.66 7.94
N LEU A 84 4.11 -9.68 8.25
CA LEU A 84 5.49 -9.92 8.72
C LEU A 84 5.51 -10.69 10.04
N GLY A 85 4.57 -10.40 10.96
CA GLY A 85 4.40 -11.12 12.21
C GLY A 85 4.12 -12.61 12.01
N ARG A 86 3.21 -12.95 11.08
CA ARG A 86 2.90 -14.35 10.73
C ARG A 86 4.11 -15.08 10.14
N VAL A 87 4.85 -14.44 9.24
CA VAL A 87 6.07 -15.04 8.67
C VAL A 87 7.15 -15.24 9.75
N LYS A 88 7.32 -14.28 10.66
CA LYS A 88 8.24 -14.41 11.79
C LYS A 88 7.87 -15.58 12.71
N LEU A 89 6.58 -15.77 13.02
CA LEU A 89 6.12 -16.92 13.80
C LEU A 89 6.41 -18.24 13.10
N GLY A 90 6.20 -18.31 11.77
CA GLY A 90 6.55 -19.48 10.98
C GLY A 90 8.05 -19.80 11.01
N LEU A 91 8.91 -18.78 10.95
CA LEU A 91 10.37 -18.94 11.08
C LEU A 91 10.78 -19.45 12.46
N ILE A 92 10.16 -18.96 13.54
CA ILE A 92 10.42 -19.43 14.91
C ILE A 92 10.01 -20.90 15.06
N ALA A 93 8.85 -21.28 14.53
CA ALA A 93 8.38 -22.67 14.54
C ALA A 93 9.33 -23.60 13.76
N ALA A 94 9.80 -23.16 12.58
CA ALA A 94 10.79 -23.90 11.79
C ALA A 94 12.13 -24.07 12.53
N GLY A 95 12.60 -23.01 13.22
CA GLY A 95 13.79 -23.08 14.06
C GLY A 95 13.66 -24.10 15.21
N GLY A 96 12.50 -24.15 15.86
CA GLY A 96 12.18 -25.16 16.87
C GLY A 96 12.21 -26.59 16.32
N ALA A 97 11.68 -26.81 15.12
CA ALA A 97 11.70 -28.13 14.47
C ALA A 97 13.13 -28.58 14.12
N ILE A 98 14.01 -27.65 13.69
CA ILE A 98 15.43 -27.94 13.44
C ILE A 98 16.14 -28.37 14.73
N ALA A 99 15.90 -27.66 15.84
CA ALA A 99 16.51 -27.98 17.13
C ALA A 99 16.10 -29.38 17.65
N ILE A 100 14.83 -29.77 17.47
CA ILE A 100 14.33 -31.10 17.84
C ILE A 100 14.90 -32.20 16.91
N GLY A 101 15.05 -31.92 15.61
CA GLY A 101 15.65 -32.87 14.66
C GLY A 101 17.11 -33.17 14.99
N LEU A 102 17.89 -32.12 15.29
CA LEU A 102 19.29 -32.22 15.68
C LEU A 102 19.49 -32.98 17.00
N SER A 103 18.61 -32.80 17.99
CA SER A 103 18.72 -33.53 19.27
C SER A 103 18.45 -35.04 19.14
N LYS A 104 17.81 -35.48 18.06
CA LYS A 104 17.58 -36.89 17.74
C LYS A 104 18.62 -37.50 16.79
N GLY A 105 19.68 -36.76 16.44
CA GLY A 105 20.77 -37.26 15.58
C GLY A 105 20.41 -37.37 14.09
N VAL A 106 19.24 -36.88 13.67
CA VAL A 106 18.84 -36.86 12.25
C VAL A 106 19.13 -35.46 11.70
N PRO A 107 20.06 -35.29 10.74
CA PRO A 107 20.33 -33.97 10.18
C PRO A 107 19.11 -33.50 9.38
N PRO A 108 18.36 -32.46 9.82
CA PRO A 108 17.10 -32.06 9.21
C PRO A 108 17.36 -31.14 8.00
N ILE A 109 18.15 -31.62 7.03
CA ILE A 109 18.60 -30.87 5.85
C ILE A 109 17.45 -30.19 5.10
N PRO A 110 16.29 -30.85 4.86
CA PRO A 110 15.16 -30.20 4.17
C PRO A 110 14.59 -28.99 4.96
N VAL A 111 14.59 -29.07 6.29
CA VAL A 111 14.07 -28.01 7.16
C VAL A 111 15.02 -26.81 7.18
N ILE A 112 16.33 -27.06 7.13
CA ILE A 112 17.35 -26.00 7.01
C ILE A 112 17.21 -25.26 5.68
N VAL A 113 17.07 -25.99 4.56
CA VAL A 113 16.88 -25.37 3.23
C VAL A 113 15.60 -24.53 3.19
N LEU A 114 14.50 -25.04 3.75
CA LEU A 114 13.25 -24.29 3.88
C LEU A 114 13.42 -23.04 4.76
N ALA A 115 14.09 -23.15 5.90
CA ALA A 115 14.32 -22.03 6.81
C ALA A 115 15.14 -20.91 6.14
N VAL A 116 16.17 -21.25 5.36
CA VAL A 116 16.94 -20.28 4.59
C VAL A 116 16.07 -19.61 3.52
N GLY A 117 15.28 -20.38 2.76
CA GLY A 117 14.37 -19.83 1.75
C GLY A 117 13.33 -18.87 2.33
N VAL A 118 12.71 -19.23 3.45
CA VAL A 118 11.75 -18.36 4.16
C VAL A 118 12.46 -17.14 4.74
N GLY A 119 13.70 -17.26 5.22
CA GLY A 119 14.51 -16.13 5.70
C GLY A 119 14.80 -15.09 4.61
N ILE A 120 15.20 -15.54 3.42
CA ILE A 120 15.41 -14.66 2.25
C ILE A 120 14.09 -13.98 1.85
N GLY A 121 13.00 -14.75 1.79
CA GLY A 121 11.66 -14.20 1.50
C GLY A 121 11.22 -13.16 2.53
N PHE A 122 11.49 -13.39 3.81
CA PHE A 122 11.21 -12.44 4.89
C PHE A 122 12.00 -11.13 4.72
N LEU A 123 13.30 -11.21 4.44
CA LEU A 123 14.14 -10.04 4.16
C LEU A 123 13.61 -9.23 2.98
N TRP A 124 13.26 -9.91 1.88
CA TRP A 124 12.66 -9.26 0.73
C TRP A 124 11.34 -8.56 1.06
N MET A 125 10.46 -9.23 1.80
CA MET A 125 9.18 -8.67 2.22
C MET A 125 9.34 -7.51 3.22
N TYR A 126 10.38 -7.54 4.05
CA TYR A 126 10.73 -6.45 4.95
C TYR A 126 11.18 -5.19 4.20
N PHE A 127 12.09 -5.34 3.23
CA PHE A 127 12.50 -4.22 2.37
C PHE A 127 11.32 -3.64 1.59
N TYR A 128 10.46 -4.51 1.06
CA TYR A 128 9.25 -4.09 0.37
C TYR A 128 8.32 -3.26 1.27
N LYS A 129 8.11 -3.69 2.51
CA LYS A 129 7.33 -2.96 3.51
C LYS A 129 7.91 -1.58 3.81
N VAL A 130 9.23 -1.47 3.95
CA VAL A 130 9.92 -0.18 4.15
C VAL A 130 9.72 0.75 2.95
N GLU A 131 9.79 0.22 1.73
CA GLU A 131 9.54 1.00 0.51
C GLU A 131 8.08 1.51 0.46
N VAL A 132 7.10 0.68 0.82
CA VAL A 132 5.69 1.08 0.90
C VAL A 132 5.48 2.21 1.91
N ASP A 133 6.06 2.10 3.12
CA ASP A 133 5.98 3.15 4.15
C ASP A 133 6.59 4.48 3.64
N ARG A 134 7.72 4.40 2.94
CA ARG A 134 8.36 5.58 2.33
C ARG A 134 7.49 6.19 1.24
N CYS A 135 6.88 5.38 0.37
CA CYS A 135 5.99 5.85 -0.68
C CYS A 135 4.74 6.53 -0.13
N ILE A 136 4.19 6.03 0.98
CA ILE A 136 3.06 6.64 1.69
C ILE A 136 3.45 8.03 2.18
N LEU A 137 4.60 8.16 2.86
CA LEU A 137 5.06 9.47 3.36
C LEU A 137 5.26 10.49 2.22
N LEU A 138 5.85 10.06 1.10
CA LEU A 138 6.04 10.93 -0.07
C LEU A 138 4.69 11.27 -0.74
N ALA A 139 3.79 10.29 -0.90
CA ALA A 139 2.47 10.51 -1.49
C ALA A 139 1.62 11.51 -0.69
N ARG A 140 1.75 11.52 0.64
CA ARG A 140 1.11 12.52 1.50
C ARG A 140 1.53 13.95 1.16
N ALA A 141 2.81 14.17 0.87
CA ALA A 141 3.33 15.50 0.55
C ALA A 141 3.07 15.91 -0.90
N GLU A 142 3.11 14.97 -1.85
CA GLU A 142 3.16 15.29 -3.28
C GLU A 142 1.84 15.01 -4.04
N ILE A 143 1.07 14.02 -3.61
CA ILE A 143 -0.12 13.54 -4.34
C ILE A 143 -1.40 14.02 -3.66
N LEU A 144 -1.44 14.05 -2.32
CA LEU A 144 -2.60 14.51 -1.56
C LEU A 144 -3.03 15.96 -1.92
N PRO A 145 -2.12 16.93 -2.13
CA PRO A 145 -2.52 18.26 -2.59
C PRO A 145 -3.16 18.25 -3.98
N GLU A 146 -2.70 17.38 -4.88
CA GLU A 146 -3.28 17.23 -6.23
C GLU A 146 -4.66 16.57 -6.18
N VAL A 147 -4.90 15.66 -5.23
CA VAL A 147 -6.25 15.13 -4.94
C VAL A 147 -7.19 16.25 -4.51
N ASN A 148 -6.77 17.08 -3.56
CA ASN A 148 -7.59 18.20 -3.08
C ASN A 148 -7.91 19.19 -4.20
N ARG A 149 -6.93 19.48 -5.07
CA ARG A 149 -7.11 20.32 -6.27
C ARG A 149 -8.10 19.69 -7.26
N ALA A 150 -7.96 18.39 -7.56
CA ALA A 150 -8.85 17.71 -8.50
C ALA A 150 -10.31 17.69 -8.03
N VAL A 151 -10.54 17.60 -6.72
CA VAL A 151 -11.88 17.66 -6.11
C VAL A 151 -12.42 19.09 -6.09
N ALA A 152 -11.60 20.08 -5.71
CA ALA A 152 -11.99 21.50 -5.73
C ALA A 152 -12.35 21.97 -7.14
N ASP A 153 -11.60 21.53 -8.16
CA ASP A 153 -11.85 21.79 -9.58
C ASP A 153 -13.10 21.06 -10.12
N GLY A 154 -13.77 20.23 -9.30
CA GLY A 154 -14.96 19.48 -9.69
C GLY A 154 -14.70 18.34 -10.68
N ARG A 155 -13.45 17.92 -10.87
CA ARG A 155 -13.07 16.84 -11.81
C ARG A 155 -13.33 15.44 -11.25
N TYR A 156 -13.59 15.34 -9.95
CA TYR A 156 -13.99 14.12 -9.28
C TYR A 156 -15.51 14.11 -9.05
N VAL A 157 -16.18 13.05 -9.49
CA VAL A 157 -17.63 12.88 -9.35
C VAL A 157 -17.88 11.59 -8.59
N PHE A 158 -18.49 11.70 -7.42
CA PHE A 158 -18.84 10.57 -6.57
C PHE A 158 -20.35 10.59 -6.25
N PRO A 159 -21.07 9.45 -6.41
CA PRO A 159 -20.60 8.18 -6.96
C PRO A 159 -20.26 8.27 -8.46
N PRO A 160 -19.32 7.43 -8.97
CA PRO A 160 -18.99 7.43 -10.38
C PRO A 160 -20.24 7.15 -11.22
N PRO A 161 -20.45 7.86 -12.34
CA PRO A 161 -21.59 7.59 -13.22
C PRO A 161 -21.55 6.13 -13.70
N PRO A 162 -22.71 5.47 -13.87
CA PRO A 162 -22.76 4.10 -14.38
C PRO A 162 -22.00 4.03 -15.70
N ALA A 163 -21.18 3.00 -15.87
CA ALA A 163 -20.50 2.76 -17.13
C ALA A 163 -21.58 2.53 -18.20
N ALA A 164 -21.66 3.44 -19.18
CA ALA A 164 -22.46 3.26 -20.38
C ALA A 164 -21.88 2.14 -21.24
#